data_AF-A0A4D4MJ58-F1
#
_entry.id   AF-A0A4D4MJ58-F1
#
_cell.length_a   1.000
_cell.length_b   1.000
_cell.length_c   1.000
_cell.angle_alpha   90.00
_cell.angle_beta   90.00
_cell.angle_gamma   90.00
#
_symmetry.space_group_name_H-M   'P 1'
#
loop_
_entity.id
_entity.type
_entity.pdbx_description
1 polymer ?
#
loop_
_entity_poly.entity_id
_entity_poly.type
_entity_poly.pdbx_seq_one_letter_code
_entity_poly.pdbx_strand_id
1 'polypeptide(L)' 'MPFDPTRHEVVGVVDTPDAEPNTVAQVVSPGYGANGRQLRPAFVVVSKRQE' A
#
# COMPACT_ATOMS: atom_id res chain seq x y z
N MET A 1 -2.69 5.39 5.10
CA MET A 1 -2.93 5.99 3.75
C MET A 1 -3.75 5.00 2.93
N PRO A 2 -4.77 5.39 2.16
CA PRO A 2 -5.52 4.45 1.33
C PRO A 2 -4.61 3.75 0.30
N PHE A 3 -4.85 2.47 0.06
CA PHE A 3 -4.21 1.77 -1.06
C PHE A 3 -4.70 2.34 -2.40
N ASP A 4 -3.77 2.54 -3.33
CA ASP A 4 -4.04 3.03 -4.68
C ASP A 4 -3.31 2.12 -5.68
N PRO A 5 -4.01 1.27 -6.45
CA PRO A 5 -3.39 0.30 -7.34
C PRO A 5 -2.61 0.93 -8.50
N THR A 6 -2.82 2.22 -8.78
CA THR A 6 -2.04 2.92 -9.81
C THR A 6 -0.63 3.29 -9.32
N ARG A 7 -0.43 3.34 -8.00
CA ARG A 7 0.83 3.78 -7.36
C ARG A 7 1.46 2.75 -6.44
N HIS A 8 0.72 1.71 -6.06
CA HIS A 8 1.15 0.71 -5.08
C HIS A 8 0.95 -0.70 -5.63
N GLU A 9 1.89 -1.56 -5.29
CA GLU A 9 1.81 -3.00 -5.50
C GLU A 9 1.85 -3.71 -4.15
N VAL A 10 0.86 -4.57 -3.91
CA VAL A 10 0.72 -5.27 -2.63
C VAL A 10 1.64 -6.48 -2.61
N VAL A 11 2.54 -6.51 -1.63
CA VAL A 11 3.46 -7.64 -1.41
C VAL A 11 3.12 -8.43 -0.14
N GLY A 12 2.14 -7.96 0.63
CA GLY A 12 1.67 -8.64 1.84
C GLY A 12 0.40 -8.01 2.40
N VAL A 13 -0.25 -8.75 3.29
CA VAL A 13 -1.44 -8.32 4.02
C VAL A 13 -1.20 -8.59 5.50
N VAL A 14 -1.56 -7.63 6.36
CA VAL A 14 -1.44 -7.77 7.82
C VAL A 14 -2.78 -7.54 8.50
N ASP A 15 -3.12 -8.41 9.44
CA ASP A 15 -4.27 -8.21 10.31
C ASP A 15 -3.97 -7.07 11.28
N THR A 16 -4.72 -5.99 11.16
CA THR A 16 -4.56 -4.80 12.00
C THR A 16 -5.93 -4.39 12.53
N PRO A 17 -6.28 -4.78 13.78
CA PRO A 17 -7.62 -4.53 14.33
C PRO A 17 -7.92 -3.04 14.50
N ASP A 18 -6.89 -2.23 14.74
CA ASP A 18 -6.99 -0.78 14.95
C ASP A 18 -6.82 0.04 13.65
N ALA A 19 -6.52 -0.60 12.52
CA ALA A 19 -6.36 0.09 11.25
C ALA A 19 -7.60 -0.05 10.37
N GLU A 20 -7.93 1.01 9.65
CA GLU A 20 -8.94 0.94 8.61
C GLU A 20 -8.49 -0.05 7.52
N PRO A 21 -9.37 -0.97 7.07
CA PRO A 21 -9.03 -1.96 6.06
C PRO A 21 -8.67 -1.31 4.72
N ASN A 22 -7.90 -2.01 3.90
CA ASN A 22 -7.46 -1.54 2.58
C ASN A 22 -6.63 -0.24 2.65
N THR A 23 -5.91 -0.04 3.74
CA THR A 23 -4.93 1.04 3.86
C THR A 23 -3.51 0.49 3.88
N VAL A 24 -2.55 1.28 3.42
CA VAL A 24 -1.13 0.98 3.53
C VAL A 24 -0.74 1.00 5.00
N ALA A 25 -0.41 -0.18 5.52
CA ALA A 25 0.08 -0.37 6.88
C ALA A 25 1.60 -0.16 6.95
N GLN A 26 2.33 -0.60 5.92
CA GLN A 26 3.77 -0.42 5.83
C GLN A 26 4.24 -0.26 4.38
N VAL A 27 5.23 0.60 4.16
CA VAL A 27 5.96 0.69 2.90
C VAL A 27 7.25 -0.14 3.02
N VAL A 28 7.34 -1.20 2.22
CA VAL A 28 8.52 -2.07 2.16
C VAL A 28 9.59 -1.47 1.25
N SER A 29 9.17 -0.85 0.14
CA SER A 29 10.07 -0.19 -0.78
C SER A 29 9.38 1.01 -1.43
N PRO A 30 10.02 2.20 -1.48
CA PRO A 30 9.39 3.39 -2.03
C PRO A 30 9.15 3.24 -3.53
N GLY A 31 8.02 3.77 -3.98
CA GLY A 31 7.73 3.98 -5.39
C GLY A 31 8.50 5.18 -5.92
N TYR A 32 8.73 5.21 -7.24
CA TYR A 32 9.39 6.33 -7.91
C TYR A 32 8.53 6.80 -9.07
N GLY A 33 8.45 8.11 -9.24
CA GLY A 33 7.68 8.75 -10.28
C GLY A 33 7.46 10.22 -9.95
N ALA A 34 7.28 11.04 -10.97
CA ALA A 34 6.97 12.46 -10.82
C ALA A 34 6.08 12.90 -11.99
N ASN A 35 5.31 13.97 -11.78
CA ASN A 35 4.53 14.65 -12.83
C ASN A 35 3.67 13.69 -13.67
N GLY A 36 2.92 12.80 -13.01
CA GLY A 36 2.02 11.85 -13.68
C GLY A 36 2.71 10.67 -14.37
N ARG A 37 4.04 10.58 -14.33
CA ARG A 37 4.78 9.42 -14.86
C ARG A 37 5.27 8.53 -13.72
N GLN A 38 4.59 7.40 -13.53
CA GLN A 38 5.04 6.33 -12.65
C GLN A 38 6.23 5.61 -13.30
N LEU A 39 7.35 5.53 -12.60
CA LEU A 39 8.51 4.71 -13.02
C LEU A 39 8.51 3.34 -12.35
N ARG A 40 8.10 3.32 -11.07
CA ARG A 40 7.99 2.09 -10.29
C ARG A 40 6.91 2.25 -9.21
N PRO A 41 6.02 1.27 -8.98
CA PRO A 41 5.09 1.30 -7.85
C PRO A 41 5.81 1.16 -6.50
N ALA A 42 5.21 1.68 -5.44
CA ALA A 42 5.66 1.41 -4.09
C ALA A 42 5.24 -0.01 -3.68
N PHE A 43 6.13 -0.77 -3.07
CA PHE A 43 5.79 -2.07 -2.50
C PHE A 43 5.27 -1.88 -1.09
N VAL A 44 4.04 -2.33 -0.86
CA VAL A 44 3.33 -2.07 0.39
C VAL A 44 2.75 -3.33 0.99
N VAL A 45 2.63 -3.31 2.31
CA VAL A 45 1.77 -4.21 3.07
C VAL A 45 0.49 -3.44 3.37
N VAL A 46 -0.66 -4.04 3.08
CA VAL A 46 -1.98 -3.44 3.35
C VAL A 46 -2.62 -4.05 4.58
N SER A 47 -3.41 -3.26 5.29
CA SER A 47 -4.24 -3.71 6.40
C SER A 47 -5.44 -4.50 5.90
N LYS A 48 -5.73 -5.60 6.60
CA LYS A 48 -7.03 -6.28 6.55
C LYS A 48 -7.66 -6.18 7.94
N ARG A 49 -8.97 -5.92 7.97
CA ARG A 49 -9.77 -6.07 9.19
C ARG A 49 -10.13 -7.56 9.30
N GLN A 50 -9.84 -8.18 10.45
CA GLN A 50 -10.36 -9.51 10.75
C GLN A 50 -11.89 -9.42 10.83
N GLU A 51 -12.58 -10.26 10.05
CA GLU A 51 -14.03 -10.48 10.14
C GLU A 51 -14.40 -11.22 11.42
#